data_AF-A0A060Z7B2-F1
#
_entry.id   AF-A0A060Z7B2-F1
#
_cell.length_a   1.000
_cell.length_b   1.000
_cell.length_c   1.000
_cell.angle_alpha   90.00
_cell.angle_beta   90.00
_cell.angle_gamma   90.00
#
_symmetry.space_group_name_H-M   'P 1'
#
loop_
_entity.id
_entity.type
_entity.pdbx_description
1 polymer ?
#
loop_
_entity_poly.entity_id
_entity_poly.type
_entity_poly.pdbx_seq_one_letter_code
_entity_poly.pdbx_strand_id
1 'polypeptide(L)'
;MLSLSPHDAKARLLECLSSLPLFGSNIFLAQKVSHRSCPSPCLVAVNQEEVLFCHPKTQERAFVIPLVEVQSLSLVKSKQDKKVPGVEIKYGNPGRPKTITVHLKQVKYNSVHSRL
;
A
#
# COMPACT_ATOMS: atom_id res chain seq x y z
N MET A 1 4.95 -26.74 32.17
CA MET A 1 4.85 -26.14 30.82
C MET A 1 6.22 -26.23 30.19
N LEU A 2 6.36 -26.84 29.01
CA LEU A 2 7.64 -26.82 28.29
C LEU A 2 7.89 -25.37 27.83
N SER A 3 8.97 -24.75 28.31
CA SER A 3 9.36 -23.41 27.87
C SER A 3 10.07 -23.51 26.53
N LEU A 4 9.64 -22.72 25.54
CA LEU A 4 10.34 -22.60 24.27
C LEU A 4 11.66 -21.84 24.45
N SER A 5 12.65 -22.14 23.62
CA SER A 5 13.79 -21.25 23.46
C SER A 5 13.30 -19.90 22.90
N PRO A 6 14.03 -18.78 23.12
CA PRO A 6 13.68 -17.50 22.51
C PRO A 6 13.59 -17.54 20.98
N HIS A 7 14.38 -18.41 20.34
CA HIS A 7 14.34 -18.63 18.90
C HIS A 7 13.01 -19.28 18.49
N ASP A 8 12.64 -20.39 19.12
CA ASP A 8 11.44 -21.15 18.77
C ASP A 8 10.16 -20.37 19.12
N ALA A 9 10.21 -19.55 20.17
CA ALA A 9 9.13 -18.62 20.51
C ALA A 9 8.91 -17.58 19.39
N LYS A 10 9.98 -17.02 18.82
CA LYS A 10 9.90 -16.08 17.69
C LYS A 10 9.38 -16.76 16.43
N ALA A 11 9.89 -17.96 16.11
CA ALA A 11 9.43 -18.73 14.95
C ALA A 11 7.93 -19.03 15.04
N ARG A 12 7.47 -19.58 16.17
CA ARG A 12 6.05 -19.87 16.40
C ARG A 12 5.16 -18.63 16.37
N LEU A 13 5.67 -17.47 16.84
CA LEU A 13 4.95 -16.21 16.72
C LEU A 13 4.76 -15.82 15.25
N LEU A 14 5.83 -15.88 14.45
CA LEU A 14 5.76 -15.55 13.02
C LEU A 14 4.86 -16.51 12.25
N GLU A 15 4.92 -17.81 12.55
CA GLU A 15 4.01 -18.81 11.98
C GLU A 15 2.55 -18.47 12.28
N CYS A 16 2.23 -18.13 13.54
CA CYS A 16 0.88 -17.73 13.93
C CYS A 16 0.41 -16.46 13.19
N LEU A 17 1.27 -15.44 13.13
CA LEU A 17 0.96 -14.16 12.50
C LEU A 17 0.93 -14.25 10.96
N SER A 18 1.61 -15.22 10.36
CA SER A 18 1.73 -15.35 8.89
C SER A 18 0.39 -15.50 8.17
N SER A 19 -0.62 -16.03 8.86
CA SER A 19 -1.97 -16.20 8.33
C SER A 19 -2.82 -14.93 8.37
N LEU A 20 -2.35 -13.85 9.02
CA LEU A 20 -3.12 -12.62 9.16
C LEU A 20 -3.19 -11.85 7.84
N PRO A 21 -4.33 -11.23 7.49
CA PRO A 21 -4.59 -10.65 6.17
C PRO A 21 -3.61 -9.58 5.65
N LEU A 22 -2.79 -9.00 6.53
CA LEU A 22 -1.85 -7.92 6.22
C LEU A 22 -0.41 -8.24 6.66
N PHE A 23 -0.15 -9.48 7.09
CA PHE A 23 1.20 -9.88 7.48
C PHE A 23 2.18 -9.69 6.30
N GLY A 24 3.40 -9.26 6.61
CA GLY A 24 4.41 -9.00 5.59
C GLY A 24 4.13 -7.79 4.68
N SER A 25 3.12 -6.98 4.97
CA SER A 25 2.77 -5.79 4.18
C SER A 25 3.21 -4.49 4.86
N ASN A 26 3.63 -3.51 4.06
CA ASN A 26 3.73 -2.12 4.49
C ASN A 26 2.35 -1.46 4.36
N ILE A 27 1.84 -0.88 5.46
CA ILE A 27 0.48 -0.38 5.53
C ILE A 27 0.47 1.14 5.65
N PHE A 28 -0.31 1.80 4.80
CA PHE A 28 -0.48 3.25 4.76
C PHE A 28 -1.96 3.61 4.87
N LEU A 29 -2.27 4.72 5.54
CA LEU A 29 -3.63 5.26 5.59
C LEU A 29 -3.81 6.30 4.47
N ALA A 30 -4.55 5.91 3.43
CA ALA A 30 -4.98 6.82 2.39
C ALA A 30 -6.23 7.59 2.85
N GLN A 31 -6.18 8.91 2.72
CA GLN A 31 -7.34 9.76 3.01
C GLN A 31 -8.41 9.61 1.93
N LYS A 32 -7.98 9.46 0.68
CA LYS A 32 -8.85 9.34 -0.48
C LYS A 32 -8.17 8.53 -1.58
N VAL A 33 -8.95 7.70 -2.25
CA VAL A 33 -8.55 6.93 -3.43
C VAL A 33 -9.49 7.28 -4.58
N SER A 34 -8.98 7.37 -5.82
CA SER A 34 -9.82 7.75 -6.98
C SER A 34 -10.75 6.61 -7.45
N HIS A 35 -10.55 5.39 -6.98
CA HIS A 35 -11.35 4.22 -7.33
C HIS A 35 -12.59 4.11 -6.43
N ARG A 36 -13.77 4.00 -7.05
CA ARG A 36 -15.07 4.08 -6.34
C ARG A 36 -15.36 2.92 -5.38
N SER A 37 -14.76 1.75 -5.61
CA SER A 37 -14.93 0.62 -4.69
C SER A 37 -14.17 0.80 -3.38
N CYS A 38 -13.18 1.70 -3.34
CA CYS A 38 -12.36 1.91 -2.15
C CYS A 38 -13.09 2.81 -1.13
N PRO A 39 -13.11 2.45 0.16
CA PRO A 39 -13.65 3.30 1.20
C PRO A 39 -12.80 4.56 1.39
N SER A 40 -13.34 5.55 2.10
CA SER A 40 -12.62 6.78 2.46
C SER A 40 -12.80 7.05 3.96
N PRO A 41 -11.74 6.98 4.78
CA PRO A 41 -10.36 6.61 4.44
C PRO A 41 -10.18 5.11 4.12
N CYS A 42 -9.07 4.77 3.48
CA CYS A 42 -8.71 3.41 3.06
C CYS A 42 -7.35 3.01 3.62
N LEU A 43 -7.18 1.76 4.04
CA LEU A 43 -5.83 1.20 4.19
C LEU A 43 -5.29 0.78 2.83
N VAL A 44 -4.02 1.04 2.61
CA VAL A 44 -3.26 0.60 1.45
C VAL A 44 -2.13 -0.26 1.96
N ALA A 45 -2.20 -1.56 1.71
CA ALA A 45 -1.19 -2.54 2.07
C ALA A 45 -0.39 -2.92 0.83
N VAL A 46 0.94 -2.85 0.92
CA VAL A 46 1.86 -3.17 -0.17
C VAL A 46 2.80 -4.26 0.29
N ASN A 47 2.82 -5.39 -0.41
CA ASN A 47 3.75 -6.49 -0.17
C ASN A 47 4.54 -6.80 -1.46
N GLN A 48 5.11 -7.99 -1.59
CA GLN A 48 5.89 -8.39 -2.78
C GLN A 48 5.03 -8.82 -3.98
N GLU A 49 3.72 -9.01 -3.77
CA GLU A 49 2.79 -9.56 -4.77
C GLU A 49 1.78 -8.51 -5.25
N GLU A 50 1.28 -7.65 -4.36
CA GLU A 50 0.14 -6.78 -4.63
C GLU A 50 0.12 -5.46 -3.85
N VAL A 51 -0.65 -4.52 -4.37
CA VAL A 51 -1.18 -3.35 -3.66
C VAL A 51 -2.64 -3.61 -3.34
N LEU A 52 -2.93 -3.89 -2.07
CA LEU A 52 -4.27 -4.15 -1.54
C LEU A 52 -4.87 -2.88 -0.92
N PHE A 53 -6.12 -2.58 -1.30
CA PHE A 53 -6.94 -1.54 -0.70
C PHE A 53 -8.02 -2.19 0.16
N CYS A 54 -8.13 -1.82 1.43
CA CYS A 54 -9.11 -2.42 2.34
C CYS A 54 -9.70 -1.41 3.34
N HIS A 55 -10.84 -1.80 3.94
CA HIS A 55 -11.53 -0.98 4.93
C HIS A 55 -10.74 -0.90 6.25
N PRO A 56 -10.54 0.29 6.83
CA PRO A 56 -9.58 0.49 7.92
C PRO A 56 -9.94 -0.19 9.24
N LYS A 57 -11.21 -0.54 9.46
CA LYS A 57 -11.65 -1.23 10.69
C LYS A 57 -11.85 -2.73 10.49
N THR A 58 -12.46 -3.11 9.37
CA THR A 58 -12.85 -4.51 9.10
C THR A 58 -11.78 -5.26 8.32
N GLN A 59 -10.81 -4.56 7.73
CA GLN A 59 -9.82 -5.10 6.80
C GLN A 59 -10.42 -5.82 5.59
N GLU A 60 -11.71 -5.58 5.31
CA GLU A 60 -12.39 -6.14 4.14
C GLU A 60 -11.74 -5.61 2.86
N ARG A 61 -11.37 -6.53 1.97
CA ARG A 61 -10.67 -6.23 0.71
C ARG A 61 -11.62 -5.52 -0.25
N ALA A 62 -11.23 -4.34 -0.72
CA ALA A 62 -12.05 -3.49 -1.58
C ALA A 62 -11.53 -3.43 -3.04
N PHE A 63 -10.21 -3.48 -3.21
CA PHE A 63 -9.57 -3.46 -4.53
C PHE A 63 -8.14 -3.99 -4.44
N VAL A 64 -7.63 -4.59 -5.50
CA VAL A 64 -6.28 -5.15 -5.57
C VAL A 64 -5.64 -4.77 -6.91
N ILE A 65 -4.37 -4.40 -6.87
CA ILE A 65 -3.53 -4.28 -8.05
C ILE A 65 -2.36 -5.24 -7.88
N PRO A 66 -2.25 -6.31 -8.70
CA PRO A 66 -1.05 -7.14 -8.71
C PRO A 66 0.17 -6.29 -9.05
N LEU A 67 1.27 -6.44 -8.31
CA LEU A 67 2.49 -5.66 -8.55
C LEU A 67 3.07 -5.91 -9.93
N VAL A 68 2.88 -7.11 -10.49
CA VAL A 68 3.25 -7.45 -11.86
C VAL A 68 2.52 -6.59 -12.91
N GLU A 69 1.34 -6.06 -12.58
CA GLU A 69 0.59 -5.17 -13.47
C GLU A 69 0.99 -3.70 -13.32
N VAL A 70 1.78 -3.33 -12.30
CA VAL A 70 2.20 -1.95 -12.09
C VAL A 70 3.24 -1.55 -13.13
N GLN A 71 2.94 -0.49 -13.88
CA GLN A 71 3.80 0.03 -14.93
C GLN A 71 4.65 1.21 -14.44
N SER A 72 4.08 2.09 -13.63
CA SER A 72 4.79 3.25 -13.11
C SER A 72 4.11 3.85 -11.88
N LEU A 73 4.91 4.55 -11.09
CA LEU A 73 4.48 5.35 -9.95
C LEU A 73 4.92 6.80 -10.17
N SER A 74 4.03 7.75 -9.93
CA SER A 74 4.38 9.17 -10.02
C SER A 74 3.75 9.96 -8.88
N LEU A 75 4.45 11.01 -8.44
CA LEU A 75 3.94 11.89 -7.40
C LEU A 75 2.97 12.90 -8.00
N VAL A 76 1.78 13.00 -7.41
CA VAL A 76 0.80 14.02 -7.73
C VAL A 76 1.03 15.21 -6.81
N LYS A 77 1.63 16.26 -7.37
CA LYS A 77 1.79 17.54 -6.67
C LYS A 77 0.42 18.19 -6.48
N SER A 78 0.13 18.61 -5.25
CA SER A 78 -1.02 19.47 -5.01
C SER A 78 -0.75 20.87 -5.55
N LYS A 79 -1.61 21.37 -6.44
CA LYS A 79 -1.56 22.77 -6.94
C LYS A 79 -1.96 23.81 -5.88
N GLN A 80 -2.41 23.37 -4.71
CA GLN A 80 -2.84 24.19 -3.58
C GLN A 80 -2.11 23.74 -2.33
N ASP A 81 -1.58 24.71 -1.58
CA ASP A 81 -0.72 24.52 -0.40
C ASP A 81 -1.36 23.69 0.74
N LYS A 82 -2.69 23.51 0.70
CA LYS A 82 -3.47 22.74 1.70
C LYS A 82 -3.87 21.33 1.26
N LYS A 83 -3.58 20.90 0.03
CA LYS A 83 -4.00 19.57 -0.46
C LYS A 83 -2.94 18.52 -0.14
N VAL A 84 -3.41 17.39 0.41
CA VAL A 84 -2.57 16.22 0.70
C VAL A 84 -1.95 15.69 -0.60
N PRO A 85 -0.62 15.42 -0.61
CA PRO A 85 0.05 14.89 -1.79
C PRO A 85 -0.51 13.51 -2.16
N GLY A 86 -0.42 13.19 -3.44
CA GLY A 86 -0.89 11.91 -3.97
C GLY A 86 0.21 11.10 -4.62
N VAL A 87 -0.03 9.80 -4.74
CA VAL A 87 0.71 8.90 -5.61
C VAL A 87 -0.27 8.42 -6.69
N GLU A 88 0.12 8.59 -7.94
CA GLU A 88 -0.56 8.00 -9.09
C GLU A 88 0.13 6.68 -9.44
N ILE A 89 -0.67 5.62 -9.56
CA ILE A 89 -0.24 4.29 -9.99
C ILE A 89 -0.86 4.03 -11.35
N LYS A 90 -0.03 3.79 -12.36
CA LYS A 90 -0.47 3.29 -13.67
C LYS A 90 -0.25 1.78 -13.72
N TYR A 91 -1.27 1.04 -14.12
CA TYR A 91 -1.25 -0.42 -14.10
C TYR A 91 -2.09 -1.06 -15.22
N GLY A 92 -1.90 -2.36 -15.45
CA GLY A 92 -2.63 -3.16 -16.43
C GLY A 92 -1.94 -3.20 -17.80
N ASN A 93 -2.72 -3.15 -18.88
CA ASN A 93 -2.19 -3.26 -20.25
C ASN A 93 -1.38 -1.99 -20.66
N PRO A 94 -0.13 -2.11 -21.13
CA PRO A 94 0.67 -0.96 -21.58
C PRO A 94 0.03 -0.13 -22.70
N GLY A 95 -0.76 -0.73 -23.58
CA GLY A 95 -1.47 -0.03 -24.65
C GLY A 95 -2.67 0.78 -24.18
N ARG A 96 -3.25 0.44 -23.01
CA ARG A 96 -4.39 1.13 -22.38
C ARG A 96 -4.29 1.03 -20.85
N PRO A 97 -3.35 1.75 -20.23
CA PRO A 97 -3.13 1.64 -18.80
C PRO A 97 -4.33 2.20 -18.02
N LYS A 98 -4.63 1.56 -16.90
CA LYS A 98 -5.53 2.08 -15.87
C LYS A 98 -4.73 2.95 -14.92
N THR A 99 -5.42 3.90 -14.29
CA THR A 99 -4.80 4.82 -13.34
C THR A 99 -5.60 4.88 -12.05
N ILE A 100 -4.91 4.81 -10.91
CA ILE A 100 -5.48 5.06 -9.59
C ILE A 100 -4.64 6.12 -8.87
N THR A 101 -5.29 7.05 -8.19
CA THR A 101 -4.62 8.09 -7.39
C THR A 101 -4.93 7.86 -5.92
N VAL A 102 -3.88 7.76 -5.12
CA VAL A 102 -3.93 7.54 -3.68
C VAL A 102 -3.42 8.78 -2.97
N HIS A 103 -4.25 9.43 -2.15
CA HIS A 103 -3.86 10.62 -1.39
C HIS A 103 -3.51 10.22 0.05
N LEU A 104 -2.29 10.48 0.48
CA LEU A 104 -1.78 10.07 1.80
C LEU A 104 -0.77 11.09 2.33
N LYS A 105 -0.67 11.23 3.65
CA LYS A 105 0.25 12.20 4.28
C LYS A 105 1.71 11.77 4.23
N GLN A 106 1.98 10.47 4.13
CA GLN A 106 3.32 9.88 4.25
C GLN A 106 4.11 9.89 2.93
N VAL A 107 3.82 10.81 2.01
CA VAL A 107 4.57 10.94 0.76
C VAL A 107 5.91 11.63 1.04
N LYS A 108 7.01 10.89 0.91
CA LYS A 108 8.36 11.46 0.89
C LYS A 108 8.67 11.93 -0.54
N TYR A 109 8.85 13.23 -0.72
CA TYR A 109 9.46 13.76 -1.93
C TYR A 109 10.95 13.46 -1.89
N ASN A 110 11.35 12.29 -2.37
CA ASN A 110 12.75 12.10 -2.74
C ASN A 110 12.95 12.89 -4.03
N SER A 111 13.35 14.17 -3.89
CA SER A 111 14.01 14.87 -4.99
C SER A 111 15.21 14.02 -5.36
N VAL A 112 15.13 13.31 -6.47
CA VAL A 112 16.30 12.69 -7.10
C VAL A 112 17.15 13.85 -7.59
N HIS A 113 17.92 14.43 -6.67
CA HIS A 113 19.13 15.13 -7.01
C HIS A 113 20.25 14.09 -6.95
N SER A 114 20.18 13.11 -7.85
CA SER A 114 21.35 12.34 -8.24
C SER A 114 22.31 13.33 -8.92
N ARG A 115 23.16 13.97 -8.13
CA ARG A 115 24.46 14.41 -8.65
C ARG A 115 25.41 13.24 -8.41
N LEU A 116 25.94 12.76 -9.52
CA LEU A 116 27.26 12.14 -9.57
C LEU A 116 28.27 13.03 -8.84
#